data_AF-A0A8E0RQF3-F1
#
_entry.id   AF-A0A8E0RQF3-F1
#
_cell.length_a   1.000
_cell.length_b   1.000
_cell.length_c   1.000
_cell.angle_alpha   90.00
_cell.angle_beta   90.00
_cell.angle_gamma   90.00
#
_symmetry.space_group_name_H-M   'P 1'
#
loop_
_entity.id
_entity.type
_entity.pdbx_description
1 polymer ?
#
loop_
_entity_poly.entity_id
_entity_poly.type
_entity_poly.pdbx_seq_one_letter_code
_entity_poly.pdbx_strand_id
1 'polypeptide(L)'
;MGQDHQIRLHVIGNLIRHGSLRIDQLRSFILDEADEMLNRGLRDQLEEIYRKLPLSDEWCSTGGGTRQGTQCVIVSATLPKEQLEVVRRFTRNPVHILVPR
;
A
#
# COMPACT_ATOMS: atom_id res chain seq x y z
N MET A 1 10.17 0.27 -20.45
CA MET A 1 9.16 0.75 -19.47
C MET A 1 8.69 -0.32 -18.47
N GLY A 2 9.05 -1.61 -18.63
CA GLY A 2 8.64 -2.68 -17.71
C GLY A 2 9.36 -2.76 -16.35
N GLN A 3 10.54 -2.15 -16.21
CA GLN A 3 11.44 -2.40 -15.06
C GLN A 3 11.42 -1.31 -13.97
N ASP A 4 10.98 -0.08 -14.27
CA ASP A 4 11.07 1.03 -13.32
C ASP A 4 10.21 0.84 -12.07
N HIS A 5 8.99 0.32 -12.22
CA HIS A 5 8.09 0.09 -11.09
C HIS A 5 8.57 -1.03 -10.15
N GLN A 6 9.24 -2.05 -10.69
CA GLN A 6 9.81 -3.15 -9.90
C GLN A 6 11.01 -2.69 -9.07
N ILE A 7 11.86 -1.82 -9.62
CA ILE A 7 13.00 -1.24 -8.90
C ILE A 7 12.50 -0.38 -7.73
N ARG A 8 11.46 0.42 -7.93
CA ARG A 8 10.93 1.33 -6.89
C ARG A 8 10.39 0.59 -5.67
N LEU A 9 9.63 -0.48 -5.86
CA LEU A 9 9.08 -1.24 -4.74
C LEU A 9 10.16 -2.00 -3.97
N HIS A 10 11.13 -2.57 -4.70
CA HIS A 10 12.25 -3.28 -4.09
C HIS A 10 13.12 -2.35 -3.22
N VAL A 11 13.38 -1.12 -3.69
CA VAL A 11 14.11 -0.12 -2.92
C VAL A 11 13.36 0.25 -1.64
N ILE A 12 12.04 0.49 -1.72
CA ILE A 12 11.22 0.80 -0.53
C ILE A 12 11.24 -0.36 0.48
N GLY A 13 11.06 -1.59 0.02
CA GLY A 13 11.12 -2.79 0.86
C GLY A 13 12.46 -2.91 1.60
N ASN A 14 13.57 -2.66 0.90
CA ASN A 14 14.91 -2.67 1.50
C ASN A 14 15.10 -1.53 2.50
N LEU A 15 14.67 -0.31 2.19
CA LEU A 15 14.80 0.84 3.09
C LEU A 15 14.00 0.65 4.39
N ILE A 16 12.83 0.01 4.32
CA ILE A 16 12.04 -0.37 5.50
C ILE A 16 12.77 -1.46 6.30
N ARG A 17 13.28 -2.51 5.63
CA ARG A 17 14.02 -3.60 6.28
C ARG A 17 15.28 -3.12 7.01
N HIS A 18 16.00 -2.17 6.43
CA HIS A 18 17.22 -1.62 7.02
C HIS A 18 16.96 -0.52 8.06
N GLY A 19 15.70 -0.17 8.33
CA GLY A 19 15.33 0.88 9.29
C GLY A 19 15.63 2.31 8.82
N SER A 20 16.10 2.47 7.58
CA SER A 20 16.36 3.78 6.96
C SER A 20 15.08 4.54 6.67
N LEU A 21 13.94 3.85 6.48
CA LEU A 21 12.62 4.44 6.32
C LEU A 21 11.72 4.05 7.50
N ARG A 22 11.44 5.00 8.40
CA ARG A 22 10.49 4.80 9.50
C ARG A 22 9.05 4.97 9.00
N ILE A 23 8.39 3.86 8.77
CA ILE A 23 6.95 3.78 8.42
C ILE A 23 6.05 3.82 9.65
N ASP A 24 6.63 3.65 10.84
CA ASP A 24 6.41 4.41 12.06
C ASP A 24 5.19 5.29 12.01
N GLN A 25 5.34 6.51 11.53
CA GLN A 25 4.29 7.55 11.58
C GLN A 25 3.57 7.75 10.24
N LEU A 26 3.61 6.75 9.35
CA LEU A 26 2.98 6.87 8.05
C LEU A 26 1.46 7.00 8.22
N ARG A 27 0.89 8.05 7.63
CA ARG A 27 -0.56 8.31 7.65
C ARG A 27 -1.26 7.86 6.39
N SER A 28 -0.55 7.82 5.27
CA SER A 28 -1.13 7.52 3.96
C SER A 28 -0.19 6.64 3.16
N PHE A 29 -0.76 5.61 2.55
CA PHE A 29 -0.10 4.72 1.60
C PHE A 29 -0.86 4.78 0.29
N ILE A 30 -0.20 5.21 -0.78
CA ILE A 30 -0.81 5.40 -2.10
C ILE A 30 -0.16 4.41 -3.07
N LEU A 31 -0.98 3.61 -3.72
CA LEU A 31 -0.59 2.67 -4.76
C LEU A 31 -1.12 3.20 -6.10
N ASP A 32 -0.22 3.66 -6.96
CA ASP A 32 -0.56 4.13 -8.31
C ASP A 32 -0.29 3.03 -9.35
N GLU A 33 -1.01 3.06 -10.47
CA GLU A 33 -0.96 2.02 -11.52
C GLU A 33 -1.03 0.59 -10.95
N ALA A 34 -1.97 0.36 -10.03
CA ALA A 34 -2.04 -0.88 -9.26
C ALA A 34 -2.26 -2.13 -10.15
N ASP A 35 -2.97 -1.99 -11.27
CA ASP A 35 -3.14 -3.04 -12.27
C ASP A 35 -1.82 -3.48 -12.90
N GLU A 36 -0.98 -2.53 -13.30
CA GLU A 36 0.36 -2.80 -13.81
C GLU A 36 1.25 -3.46 -12.74
N MET A 37 1.17 -2.99 -11.50
CA MET A 37 1.96 -3.56 -10.41
C MET A 37 1.59 -5.01 -10.10
N LEU A 38 0.29 -5.33 -10.10
CA LEU A 38 -0.19 -6.69 -9.87
C LEU A 38 0.16 -7.63 -11.04
N ASN A 39 0.02 -7.17 -12.28
CA ASN A 39 0.37 -7.97 -13.47
C ASN A 39 1.86 -8.33 -13.55
N ARG A 40 2.73 -7.53 -12.93
CA ARG A 40 4.19 -7.74 -12.90
C ARG A 40 4.65 -8.68 -11.78
N GLY A 41 3.73 -9.30 -11.04
CA GLY A 41 4.08 -10.23 -9.97
C GLY A 41 4.58 -9.56 -8.69
N LEU A 42 4.34 -8.25 -8.49
CA LEU A 42 4.76 -7.50 -7.29
C LEU A 42 3.87 -7.76 -6.06
N ARG A 43 2.96 -8.73 -6.16
CA ARG A 43 1.99 -9.06 -5.11
C ARG A 43 2.68 -9.39 -3.78
N ASP A 44 3.68 -10.26 -3.79
CA ASP A 44 4.35 -10.71 -2.57
C ASP A 44 5.09 -9.54 -1.87
N GLN A 45 5.67 -8.64 -2.65
CA GLN A 45 6.34 -7.45 -2.12
C GLN A 45 5.33 -6.46 -1.53
N LEU A 46 4.18 -6.27 -2.17
CA LEU A 46 3.09 -5.47 -1.63
C LEU A 46 2.54 -6.07 -0.32
N GLU A 47 2.37 -7.39 -0.25
CA GLU A 47 1.96 -8.08 0.98
C GLU A 47 2.99 -7.89 2.10
N GLU A 48 4.29 -7.92 1.80
CA GLU A 48 5.34 -7.65 2.79
C GLU A 48 5.27 -6.21 3.31
N ILE A 49 5.16 -5.22 2.42
CA ILE A 49 5.06 -3.81 2.81
C ILE A 49 3.80 -3.59 3.65
N TYR A 50 2.65 -4.09 3.17
CA TYR A 50 1.36 -3.94 3.83
C TYR A 50 1.36 -4.53 5.25
N ARG A 51 2.01 -5.67 5.47
CA ARG A 51 2.15 -6.28 6.80
C ARG A 51 2.95 -5.43 7.80
N LYS A 52 3.84 -4.57 7.31
CA LYS A 52 4.64 -3.67 8.16
C LYS A 52 3.98 -2.32 8.36
N LEU A 53 2.94 -1.99 7.60
CA LEU A 53 2.20 -0.75 7.79
C LEU A 53 1.38 -0.81 9.08
N PRO A 54 1.32 0.29 9.84
CA PRO A 54 0.42 0.39 10.97
C PRO A 54 -1.01 0.58 10.45
N LEU A 55 -1.77 -0.52 10.35
CA LEU A 55 -3.12 -0.56 9.75
C LEU A 55 -4.25 -0.41 10.76
N SER A 56 -3.92 -0.38 12.05
CA SER A 56 -4.87 -0.23 13.15
C SER A 56 -4.60 1.06 13.90
N ASP A 57 -5.68 1.58 14.48
CA ASP A 57 -5.55 2.67 15.43
C ASP A 57 -4.83 2.15 16.67
N GLU A 58 -3.70 2.74 17.00
CA GLU A 58 -2.85 2.30 18.10
C GLU A 58 -2.58 3.48 19.04
N TRP A 59 -2.64 3.21 20.34
CA TRP A 59 -2.26 4.22 21.34
C TRP A 59 -0.77 4.52 21.22
N CYS A 60 -0.42 5.79 20.99
CA CYS A 60 0.97 6.20 20.84
C CYS A 60 1.56 6.57 22.20
N SER A 61 2.39 5.68 22.76
CA SER A 61 3.03 5.86 24.08
C SER A 61 3.93 7.10 24.17
N THR A 62 4.42 7.62 23.04
CA THR A 62 5.37 8.75 22.96
C THR A 62 4.71 10.12 22.73
N GLY A 63 3.38 10.18 22.60
CA GLY A 63 2.68 11.41 22.19
C GLY A 63 1.33 11.69 22.86
N GLY A 64 0.86 10.83 23.78
CA GLY A 64 -0.37 11.08 24.54
C GLY A 64 -1.63 11.17 23.66
N GLY A 65 -1.81 10.25 22.72
CA GLY A 65 -2.98 10.21 21.85
C GLY A 65 -3.09 8.94 21.01
N THR A 66 -4.28 8.74 20.43
CA THR A 66 -4.55 7.64 19.49
C THR A 66 -3.97 7.97 18.13
N ARG A 67 -3.10 7.10 17.62
CA ARG A 67 -2.58 7.18 16.27
C ARG A 67 -3.58 6.55 15.33
N GLN A 68 -3.99 7.28 14.30
CA GLN A 68 -4.82 6.69 13.25
C GLN A 68 -4.00 5.70 12.42
N GLY A 69 -4.63 4.58 12.08
CA GLY A 69 -4.10 3.62 11.13
C GLY A 69 -3.87 4.28 9.76
N THR A 70 -2.90 3.74 9.03
CA THR A 70 -2.52 4.20 7.70
C THR A 70 -3.70 4.10 6.74
N GLN A 71 -4.08 5.22 6.14
CA GLN A 71 -5.06 5.22 5.07
C GLN A 71 -4.43 4.65 3.78
N CYS A 72 -5.05 3.62 3.21
CA CYS A 72 -4.63 3.03 1.95
C CYS A 72 -5.47 3.60 0.79
N VAL A 73 -4.81 4.12 -0.25
CA VAL A 73 -5.41 4.63 -1.48
C VAL A 73 -4.86 3.85 -2.65
N ILE A 74 -5.73 3.31 -3.49
CA ILE A 74 -5.35 2.51 -4.66
C ILE A 74 -5.92 3.19 -5.89
N VAL A 75 -5.04 3.52 -6.83
CA VAL A 75 -5.33 4.17 -8.09
C VAL A 75 -4.94 3.20 -9.20
N SER A 76 -5.86 2.97 -10.14
CA SER A 76 -5.69 2.01 -11.23
C SER A 76 -6.51 2.45 -12.44
N ALA A 77 -5.99 2.24 -13.65
CA ALA A 77 -6.72 2.55 -14.88
C ALA A 77 -7.73 1.45 -15.23
N THR A 78 -7.40 0.21 -14.90
CA THR A 78 -8.27 -0.96 -15.06
C THR A 78 -8.35 -1.75 -13.75
N LEU A 79 -9.50 -2.38 -13.48
CA LEU A 79 -9.70 -3.22 -12.30
C LEU A 79 -10.50 -4.49 -12.68
N PRO A 80 -9.88 -5.45 -13.38
CA PRO A 80 -10.48 -6.77 -13.61
C PRO A 80 -10.77 -7.49 -12.29
N LYS A 81 -11.72 -8.45 -12.32
CA LYS A 81 -12.20 -9.16 -11.11
C LYS A 81 -11.09 -9.79 -10.27
N GLU A 82 -10.07 -10.36 -10.92
CA GLU A 82 -8.93 -10.99 -10.26
C GLU A 82 -8.13 -9.99 -9.42
N GLN A 83 -7.86 -8.80 -9.97
CA GLN A 83 -7.15 -7.74 -9.25
C GLN A 83 -8.05 -7.12 -8.16
N LEU A 84 -9.36 -7.04 -8.39
CA LEU A 84 -10.30 -6.55 -7.39
C LEU A 84 -10.31 -7.39 -6.12
N GLU A 85 -10.22 -8.72 -6.23
CA GLU A 85 -10.11 -9.61 -5.06
C GLU A 85 -8.85 -9.33 -4.24
N VAL A 86 -7.74 -9.05 -4.92
CA VAL A 86 -6.46 -8.72 -4.28
C VAL A 86 -6.56 -7.37 -3.58
N VAL A 87 -7.07 -6.34 -4.27
CA VAL A 87 -7.30 -4.99 -3.72
C VAL A 87 -8.19 -5.02 -2.47
N ARG A 88 -9.23 -5.87 -2.45
CA ARG A 88 -10.11 -6.06 -1.28
C ARG A 88 -9.39 -6.64 -0.05
N ARG A 89 -8.29 -7.39 -0.23
CA ARG A 89 -7.47 -7.88 0.91
C ARG A 89 -6.62 -6.77 1.52
N PHE A 90 -6.24 -5.79 0.70
CA PHE A 90 -5.41 -4.66 1.10
C PHE A 90 -6.20 -3.46 1.64
N THR A 91 -7.52 -3.51 1.60
CA THR A 91 -8.38 -2.40 2.01
C THR A 91 -9.41 -2.88 3.03
N ARG A 92 -9.67 -2.06 4.04
CA ARG A 92 -10.77 -2.28 4.99
C ARG A 92 -11.89 -1.31 4.67
N ASN A 93 -13.03 -1.83 4.20
CA ASN A 93 -14.21 -1.05 3.83
C ASN A 93 -13.88 0.13 2.86
N PRO A 94 -13.36 -0.14 1.65
CA PRO A 94 -12.95 0.90 0.73
C PRO A 94 -14.14 1.69 0.16
N VAL A 95 -13.92 2.99 -0.05
CA VAL A 95 -14.81 3.81 -0.89
C VAL A 95 -14.41 3.59 -2.34
N HIS A 96 -15.34 3.11 -3.16
CA HIS A 96 -15.12 2.94 -4.59
C HIS A 96 -15.50 4.22 -5.33
N ILE A 97 -14.51 4.85 -5.97
CA ILE A 97 -14.70 6.02 -6.83
C ILE A 97 -14.47 5.58 -8.27
N LEU A 98 -15.54 5.49 -9.05
CA LEU A 98 -15.46 5.23 -10.48
C LEU A 98 -15.62 6.57 -11.22
N VAL A 99 -14.58 6.99 -11.92
CA VAL A 99 -14.64 8.16 -12.78
C VAL A 99 -15.04 7.69 -14.18
N PRO A 100 -16.25 8.02 -14.67
CA PRO A 100 -16.61 7.77 -16.06
C PRO A 100 -15.70 8.60 -16.97
N ARG A 101 -15.34 8.03 -18.12
CA ARG A 101 -14.63 8.78 -19.16
C ARG A 101 -15.54 9.80 -19.84
#